data_AF-A0A554J693-F1
#
_entry.id   AF-A0A554J693-F1
#
_cell.length_a   1.000
_cell.length_b   1.000
_cell.length_c   1.000
_cell.angle_alpha   90.00
_cell.angle_beta   90.00
_cell.angle_gamma   90.00
#
_symmetry.space_group_name_H-M   'P 1'
#
loop_
_entity.id
_entity.type
_entity.pdbx_description
1 polymer ?
#
loop_
_entity_poly.entity_id
_entity_poly.type
_entity_poly.pdbx_seq_one_letter_code
_entity_poly.pdbx_strand_id
1 'polypeptide(L)'
;MARVNAARLTRQEQTDLRNELVRSVRVLRKNDVGRFLSDLLTPSEVLMLGRRIRIAKALLAGDRYEEIAYKHKVSFSTIQLVDRAIQRGLEGYRRTLRRVSQKKRGVKISNETIETLRHLPGAGYFRFWYDLLDSGEEK
;
A
#
# COMPACT_ATOMS: atom_id res chain seq x y z
N MET A 1 -9.32 -4.43 9.90
CA MET A 1 -10.26 -3.64 9.08
C MET A 1 -11.40 -3.26 9.99
N ALA A 2 -11.62 -1.96 10.20
CA ALA A 2 -12.91 -1.52 10.74
C ALA A 2 -14.01 -2.14 9.86
N ARG A 3 -14.89 -2.95 10.47
CA ARG A 3 -16.01 -3.53 9.73
C ARG A 3 -17.00 -2.40 9.50
N VAL A 4 -16.92 -1.75 8.34
CA VAL A 4 -18.01 -0.89 7.89
C VAL A 4 -19.23 -1.79 7.78
N ASN A 5 -20.26 -1.51 8.59
CA ASN A 5 -21.52 -2.19 8.45
C ASN A 5 -22.23 -1.62 7.22
N ALA A 6 -21.90 -2.18 6.05
CA ALA A 6 -22.42 -1.73 4.76
C ALA A 6 -23.96 -1.81 4.67
N ALA A 7 -24.60 -2.59 5.55
CA ALA A 7 -26.06 -2.68 5.63
C ALA A 7 -26.71 -1.39 6.19
N ARG A 8 -25.93 -0.46 6.75
CA ARG A 8 -26.42 0.82 7.26
C ARG A 8 -26.37 1.96 6.24
N LEU A 9 -25.84 1.73 5.04
CA LEU A 9 -25.63 2.77 4.04
C LEU A 9 -26.39 2.45 2.76
N THR A 10 -27.14 3.43 2.26
CA THR A 10 -27.77 3.40 0.94
C THR A 10 -26.71 3.35 -0.16
N ARG A 11 -27.09 2.91 -1.36
CA ARG A 11 -26.19 2.91 -2.53
C ARG A 11 -25.68 4.32 -2.87
N GLN A 12 -26.50 5.34 -2.61
CA GLN A 12 -26.14 6.74 -2.84
C GLN A 12 -25.04 7.19 -1.87
N GLU A 13 -25.25 7.00 -0.57
CA GLU A 13 -24.23 7.32 0.45
C GLU A 13 -22.91 6.58 0.21
N GLN A 14 -22.97 5.30 -0.16
CA GLN A 14 -21.76 4.55 -0.52
C GLN A 14 -21.04 5.15 -1.73
N THR A 15 -21.78 5.68 -2.70
CA THR A 15 -21.21 6.32 -3.89
C THR A 15 -20.60 7.67 -3.54
N ASP A 16 -21.26 8.44 -2.69
CA ASP A 16 -20.77 9.75 -2.25
C ASP A 16 -19.48 9.61 -1.44
N LEU A 17 -19.43 8.67 -0.49
CA LEU A 17 -18.21 8.36 0.27
C LEU A 17 -17.04 7.93 -0.63
N ARG A 18 -17.31 7.10 -1.66
CA ARG A 18 -16.28 6.71 -2.64
C ARG A 18 -15.79 7.91 -3.44
N ASN A 19 -16.71 8.77 -3.88
CA ASN A 19 -16.37 9.96 -4.67
C ASN A 19 -15.57 10.97 -3.84
N GLU A 20 -15.90 11.14 -2.57
CA GLU A 20 -15.16 11.99 -1.65
C GLU A 20 -13.71 11.51 -1.49
N LEU A 21 -13.51 10.21 -1.20
CA LEU A 21 -12.16 9.64 -1.12
C LEU A 21 -11.36 9.86 -2.41
N VAL A 22 -11.96 9.61 -3.58
CA VAL A 22 -11.29 9.79 -4.87
C VAL A 22 -10.91 11.27 -5.11
N ARG A 23 -11.80 12.20 -4.76
CA ARG A 23 -11.53 13.64 -4.90
C ARG A 23 -10.40 14.08 -3.99
N SER A 24 -10.40 13.64 -2.72
CA SER A 24 -9.34 13.94 -1.76
C SER A 24 -7.98 13.41 -2.21
N VAL A 25 -7.91 12.17 -2.71
CA VAL A 25 -6.66 11.60 -3.23
C VAL A 25 -6.17 12.34 -4.49
N ARG A 26 -7.08 12.82 -5.34
CA ARG A 26 -6.72 13.48 -6.62
C ARG A 26 -6.00 14.82 -6.43
N VAL A 27 -6.26 15.52 -5.34
CA VAL A 27 -5.69 16.85 -5.08
C VAL A 27 -4.37 16.81 -4.32
N LEU A 28 -3.93 15.64 -3.84
CA LEU A 28 -2.70 15.49 -3.06
C LEU A 28 -1.47 15.84 -3.89
N ARG A 29 -0.56 16.64 -3.31
CA ARG A 29 0.80 16.82 -3.81
C ARG A 29 1.68 15.68 -3.27
N LYS A 30 2.82 15.44 -3.92
CA LYS A 30 3.75 14.35 -3.56
C LYS A 30 4.11 14.34 -2.07
N ASN A 31 4.42 15.51 -1.50
CA ASN A 31 4.89 15.65 -0.12
C ASN A 31 3.75 15.48 0.91
N ASP A 32 2.49 15.63 0.47
CA ASP A 32 1.32 15.55 1.36
C ASP A 32 0.80 14.11 1.48
N VAL A 33 1.18 13.20 0.57
CA VAL A 33 0.66 11.83 0.54
C VAL A 33 0.93 11.09 1.84
N GLY A 34 2.15 11.19 2.39
CA GLY A 34 2.54 10.50 3.61
C GLY A 34 1.69 10.92 4.81
N ARG A 35 1.49 12.24 4.98
CA ARG A 35 0.66 12.81 6.05
C ARG A 35 -0.82 12.47 5.87
N PHE A 36 -1.34 12.58 4.65
CA PHE A 36 -2.74 12.23 4.40
C PHE A 36 -3.03 10.76 4.71
N LEU A 37 -2.14 9.84 4.32
CA LEU A 37 -2.32 8.42 4.64
C LEU A 37 -2.14 8.14 6.14
N SER A 38 -1.38 8.96 6.88
CA SER A 38 -1.26 8.84 8.34
C SER A 38 -2.51 9.20 9.10
N ASP A 39 -3.19 10.21 8.61
CA ASP A 39 -4.41 10.68 9.26
C ASP A 39 -5.59 9.79 8.89
N LEU A 40 -5.59 9.24 7.66
CA LEU A 40 -6.70 8.44 7.13
C LEU A 40 -6.69 6.97 7.59
N LEU A 41 -5.51 6.37 7.74
CA LEU A 41 -5.39 4.92 7.90
C LEU A 41 -4.77 4.55 9.24
N THR A 42 -5.30 3.50 9.86
CA THR A 42 -4.58 2.89 10.97
C THR A 42 -3.29 2.25 10.47
N PRO A 43 -2.25 2.12 11.31
CA PRO A 43 -1.00 1.48 10.88
C PRO A 43 -1.14 0.03 10.46
N SER A 44 -2.12 -0.68 11.04
CA SER A 44 -2.48 -2.03 10.60
C SER A 44 -3.00 -2.04 9.15
N GLU A 45 -3.77 -1.01 8.76
CA GLU A 45 -4.33 -0.86 7.43
C GLU A 45 -3.27 -0.46 6.42
N VAL A 46 -2.33 0.43 6.79
CA VAL A 46 -1.20 0.78 5.92
C VAL A 46 -0.37 -0.46 5.59
N LEU A 47 0.00 -1.26 6.61
CA LEU A 47 0.76 -2.51 6.39
C LEU A 47 -0.02 -3.50 5.53
N MET A 48 -1.33 -3.62 5.75
CA MET A 48 -2.21 -4.49 4.98
C MET A 48 -2.28 -4.07 3.50
N LEU A 49 -2.45 -2.77 3.21
CA LEU A 49 -2.45 -2.24 1.84
C LEU A 49 -1.08 -2.42 1.18
N GLY A 50 0.01 -2.14 1.90
CA GLY A 50 1.38 -2.37 1.42
C GLY A 50 1.64 -3.83 1.07
N ARG A 51 1.17 -4.79 1.89
CA ARG A 51 1.26 -6.23 1.57
C ARG A 51 0.47 -6.57 0.30
N ARG A 52 -0.73 -6.02 0.11
CA ARG A 52 -1.51 -6.24 -1.12
C ARG A 52 -0.77 -5.77 -2.37
N ILE A 53 -0.09 -4.62 -2.31
CA ILE A 53 0.74 -4.11 -3.41
C ILE A 53 1.91 -5.08 -3.71
N ARG A 54 2.57 -5.61 -2.67
CA ARG A 54 3.66 -6.59 -2.84
C ARG A 54 3.19 -7.91 -3.46
N ILE A 55 2.06 -8.43 -2.98
CA ILE A 55 1.40 -9.62 -3.54
C ILE A 55 1.05 -9.38 -5.01
N ALA A 56 0.42 -8.25 -5.33
CA ALA A 56 0.07 -7.91 -6.71
C ALA A 56 1.30 -7.85 -7.62
N LYS A 57 2.42 -7.31 -7.12
CA LYS A 57 3.69 -7.30 -7.87
C LYS A 57 4.21 -8.71 -8.14
N ALA A 58 4.18 -9.58 -7.14
CA ALA A 58 4.63 -10.97 -7.26
C ALA A 58 3.75 -11.78 -8.23
N LEU A 59 2.43 -11.66 -8.11
CA LEU A 59 1.47 -12.30 -9.03
C LEU A 59 1.68 -11.84 -10.48
N LEU A 60 1.90 -10.54 -10.71
CA LEU A 60 2.17 -10.00 -12.04
C LEU A 60 3.57 -10.37 -12.56
N ALA A 61 4.50 -10.78 -11.68
CA ALA A 61 5.81 -11.31 -12.06
C ALA A 61 5.78 -12.81 -12.38
N GLY A 62 4.66 -13.50 -12.09
CA GLY A 62 4.52 -14.95 -12.30
C GLY A 62 4.93 -15.81 -11.11
N ASP A 63 5.18 -15.21 -9.94
CA ASP A 63 5.53 -15.95 -8.71
C ASP A 63 4.39 -16.90 -8.31
N ARG A 64 4.75 -18.07 -7.77
CA ARG A 64 3.76 -19.06 -7.32
C ARG A 64 3.12 -18.67 -5.99
N TYR A 65 1.91 -19.14 -5.75
CA TYR A 65 1.15 -18.81 -4.54
C TYR A 65 1.90 -19.20 -3.26
N GLU A 66 2.58 -20.35 -3.26
CA GLU A 66 3.35 -20.87 -2.12
C GLU A 66 4.52 -19.95 -1.76
N GLU A 67 5.24 -19.46 -2.78
CA GLU A 67 6.35 -18.53 -2.63
C GLU A 67 5.88 -17.17 -2.11
N ILE A 68 4.77 -16.67 -2.64
CA ILE A 68 4.14 -15.42 -2.20
C ILE A 68 3.71 -15.55 -0.73
N ALA A 69 3.07 -16.66 -0.36
CA ALA A 69 2.61 -16.91 1.00
C ALA A 69 3.78 -16.93 1.99
N TYR A 70 4.85 -17.64 1.64
CA TYR A 70 6.07 -17.73 2.44
C TYR A 70 6.76 -16.37 2.59
N LYS A 71 7.05 -15.69 1.47
CA LYS A 71 7.81 -14.44 1.42
C LYS A 71 7.07 -13.27 2.09
N HIS A 72 5.75 -13.23 1.97
CA HIS A 72 4.93 -12.13 2.47
C HIS A 72 4.18 -12.46 3.76
N LYS A 73 4.34 -13.68 4.30
CA LYS A 73 3.71 -14.15 5.54
C LYS A 73 2.20 -13.90 5.54
N VAL A 74 1.54 -14.38 4.49
CA VAL A 74 0.09 -14.24 4.28
C VAL A 74 -0.55 -15.57 3.92
N SER A 75 -1.85 -15.68 4.18
CA SER A 75 -2.65 -16.84 3.77
C SER A 75 -2.91 -16.86 2.26
N PHE A 76 -3.15 -18.05 1.71
CA PHE A 76 -3.62 -18.20 0.32
C PHE A 76 -4.92 -17.43 0.05
N SER A 77 -5.83 -17.36 1.02
CA SER A 77 -7.06 -16.58 0.89
C SER A 77 -6.80 -15.08 0.64
N THR A 78 -5.75 -14.53 1.25
CA THR A 78 -5.32 -13.14 1.01
C THR A 78 -4.79 -12.98 -0.41
N ILE A 79 -3.99 -13.94 -0.88
CA ILE A 79 -3.42 -13.93 -2.23
C ILE A 79 -4.54 -14.02 -3.28
N GLN A 80 -5.47 -14.96 -3.11
CA GLN A 80 -6.64 -15.12 -3.99
C GLN A 80 -7.53 -13.87 -4.06
N LEU A 81 -7.66 -13.10 -2.97
CA LEU A 81 -8.39 -11.84 -2.99
C LEU A 81 -7.71 -10.80 -3.89
N VAL A 82 -6.38 -10.71 -3.82
CA VAL A 82 -5.59 -9.80 -4.65
C VAL A 82 -5.62 -10.26 -6.11
N ASP A 83 -5.44 -11.55 -6.37
CA ASP A 83 -5.49 -12.09 -7.72
C ASP A 83 -6.85 -11.84 -8.36
N ARG A 84 -7.96 -12.14 -7.66
CA ARG A 84 -9.31 -11.81 -8.13
C ARG A 84 -9.48 -10.33 -8.46
N ALA A 85 -8.90 -9.43 -7.65
CA ALA A 85 -8.95 -8.00 -7.94
C ALA A 85 -8.20 -7.64 -9.24
N ILE A 86 -7.06 -8.29 -9.52
CA ILE A 86 -6.30 -8.12 -10.76
C ILE A 86 -7.08 -8.68 -11.96
N GLN A 87 -7.65 -9.88 -11.84
CA GLN A 87 -8.39 -10.53 -12.92
C GLN A 87 -9.69 -9.82 -13.29
N ARG A 88 -10.37 -9.19 -12.33
CA ARG A 88 -11.61 -8.40 -12.54
C ARG A 88 -11.42 -7.12 -13.38
N GLY A 89 -10.26 -6.92 -13.99
CA GLY A 89 -10.01 -5.79 -14.89
C GLY A 89 -9.70 -4.47 -14.17
N LEU A 90 -9.35 -4.51 -12.88
CA LEU A 90 -8.89 -3.32 -12.16
C LEU A 90 -7.47 -2.97 -12.63
N GLU A 91 -7.38 -2.21 -13.73
CA GLU A 91 -6.11 -1.75 -14.31
C GLU A 91 -5.27 -0.88 -13.35
N GLY A 92 -5.83 -0.47 -12.22
CA GLY A 92 -5.14 0.30 -11.19
C GLY A 92 -3.83 -0.33 -10.74
N TYR A 93 -3.80 -1.66 -10.48
CA TYR A 93 -2.55 -2.34 -10.11
C TYR A 93 -1.54 -2.33 -11.26
N ARG A 94 -1.96 -2.78 -12.46
CA ARG A 94 -1.07 -2.90 -13.62
C ARG A 94 -0.47 -1.55 -14.02
N ARG A 95 -1.30 -0.50 -14.15
CA ARG A 95 -0.85 0.85 -14.53
C ARG A 95 0.07 1.46 -13.48
N THR A 96 -0.29 1.37 -12.20
CA THR A 96 0.50 1.98 -11.11
C THR A 96 1.84 1.27 -10.92
N LEU A 97 1.83 -0.07 -10.87
CA LEU A 97 3.05 -0.85 -10.70
C LEU A 97 4.01 -0.69 -11.89
N ARG A 98 3.50 -0.58 -13.12
CA ARG A 98 4.32 -0.25 -14.30
C ARG A 98 5.01 1.11 -14.14
N ARG A 99 4.27 2.15 -13.74
CA ARG A 99 4.83 3.50 -13.49
C ARG A 99 5.90 3.48 -12.40
N VAL A 100 5.67 2.75 -11.31
CA VAL A 100 6.65 2.60 -10.23
C VAL A 100 7.91 1.89 -10.73
N SER A 101 7.78 0.81 -11.50
CA SER A 101 8.93 0.10 -12.08
C SER A 101 9.74 0.98 -13.05
N GLN A 102 9.07 1.85 -13.81
CA GLN A 102 9.74 2.82 -14.68
C GLN A 102 10.49 3.89 -13.88
N LYS A 103 9.96 4.34 -12.73
CA LYS A 103 10.60 5.34 -11.86
C LYS A 103 11.74 4.74 -11.01
N LYS A 104 11.69 3.46 -10.65
CA LYS A 104 12.66 2.78 -9.78
C LYS A 104 14.04 2.51 -10.38
N ARG A 105 14.33 2.92 -11.61
CA ARG A 105 15.69 2.88 -12.17
C ARG A 105 16.71 3.80 -11.45
N GLY A 106 16.33 4.48 -10.35
CA GLY A 106 17.23 5.41 -9.62
C GLY A 106 17.23 5.37 -8.08
N VAL A 107 16.63 4.39 -7.39
CA VAL A 107 16.63 4.39 -5.90
C VAL A 107 17.42 3.21 -5.33
N LYS A 108 18.63 3.49 -4.80
CA LYS A 108 19.41 2.59 -3.95
C LYS A 108 19.11 2.94 -2.49
N ILE A 109 18.62 1.99 -1.70
CA ILE A 109 18.55 2.14 -0.24
C ILE A 109 19.84 1.55 0.33
N SER A 110 20.63 2.35 1.03
CA SER A 110 21.91 1.96 1.62
C SER A 110 21.74 0.99 2.79
N ASN A 111 22.67 0.04 2.93
CA ASN A 111 22.65 -0.97 3.98
C ASN A 111 22.82 -0.37 5.39
N GLU A 112 23.57 0.74 5.53
CA GLU A 112 23.74 1.45 6.81
C GLU A 112 22.42 1.99 7.38
N THR A 113 21.51 2.41 6.50
CA THR A 113 20.17 2.84 6.90
C THR A 113 19.38 1.69 7.52
N ILE A 114 19.50 0.48 6.94
CA ILE A 114 18.87 -0.76 7.43
C ILE A 114 19.48 -1.22 8.76
N GLU A 115 20.79 -1.03 8.94
CA GLU A 115 21.51 -1.34 10.18
C GLU A 115 21.03 -0.45 11.34
N THR A 116 20.94 0.86 11.08
CA THR A 116 20.54 1.87 12.07
C THR A 116 19.08 1.72 12.51
N LEU A 117 18.24 1.12 11.65
CA LEU A 117 16.82 0.85 11.90
C LEU A 117 16.58 -0.27 12.93
N ARG A 118 17.58 -1.13 13.17
CA ARG A 118 17.43 -2.37 13.94
C ARG A 118 17.48 -2.18 15.46
N HIS A 119 18.01 -1.05 15.94
CA HIS A 119 18.43 -0.90 17.34
C HIS A 119 17.62 0.09 18.19
N LEU A 120 16.59 0.74 17.66
CA LEU A 120 15.81 1.72 18.44
C LEU A 120 14.63 1.05 19.20
N PRO A 121 14.45 1.32 20.50
CA PRO A 121 13.35 0.76 21.30
C PRO A 121 12.02 1.45 20.94
N GLY A 122 10.96 0.66 20.69
CA GLY A 122 9.64 1.17 20.26
C GLY A 122 9.58 1.69 18.80
N ALA A 123 10.66 1.56 18.04
CA ALA A 123 10.88 2.31 16.81
C ALA A 123 10.28 1.74 15.52
N GLY A 124 9.63 0.58 15.57
CA GLY A 124 8.98 0.01 14.38
C GLY A 124 7.81 0.85 13.87
N TYR A 125 7.16 1.60 14.76
CA TYR A 125 5.94 2.35 14.44
C TYR A 125 6.25 3.79 13.99
N PHE A 126 7.07 4.52 14.75
CA PHE A 126 7.42 5.91 14.44
C PHE A 126 8.40 6.05 13.26
N ARG A 127 9.27 5.06 13.03
CA ARG A 127 10.25 5.13 11.94
C ARG A 127 9.68 4.77 10.57
N PHE A 128 8.70 3.86 10.54
CA PHE A 128 7.86 3.63 9.36
C PHE A 128 7.14 4.91 8.89
N TRP A 129 6.70 5.73 9.85
CA TRP A 129 6.07 7.03 9.56
C TRP A 129 7.09 8.06 9.03
N TYR A 130 8.29 8.13 9.61
CA TYR A 130 9.35 9.02 9.14
C TYR A 130 9.83 8.66 7.71
N ASP A 131 10.03 7.38 7.41
CA ASP A 131 10.47 6.93 6.08
C ASP A 131 9.42 7.20 4.97
N LEU A 132 8.12 7.19 5.33
CA LEU A 132 7.03 7.54 4.40
C LEU A 132 6.98 9.05 4.13
N LEU A 133 7.39 9.88 5.09
CA LEU A 133 7.46 11.34 4.94
C LEU A 133 8.73 11.78 4.18
N ASP A 134 9.86 11.11 4.39
CA ASP A 134 11.15 11.45 3.76
C ASP A 134 11.31 10.92 2.33
N SER A 135 10.58 9.85 1.95
CA SER A 135 10.68 9.29 0.58
C SER A 135 10.05 10.17 -0.52
N GLY A 136 9.51 11.33 -0.15
CA GLY A 136 9.01 12.38 -1.06
C GLY A 136 9.97 13.54 -1.31
N GLU A 137 11.06 13.69 -0.55
CA GLU A 137 12.04 14.76 -0.75
C GLU A 137 13.11 14.36 -1.76
N GLU A 138 12.78 14.43 -3.04
CA GLU A 138 13.77 14.68 -4.10
C GLU A 138 13.96 16.21 -4.16
N LYS A 139 15.14 16.71 -3.75
CA LYS A 139 15.61 18.06 -4.09
C LYS A 139 15.75 18.22 -5.60
#